data_AF-A0ABD3UYE5-F1
#
_entry.id   AF-A0ABD3UYE5-F1
#
_cell.length_a   1.000
_cell.length_b   1.000
_cell.length_c   1.000
_cell.angle_alpha   90.00
_cell.angle_beta   90.00
_cell.angle_gamma   90.00
#
_symmetry.space_group_name_H-M   'P 1'
#
loop_
_entity.id
_entity.type
_entity.pdbx_description
1 polymer ?
#
loop_
_entity_poly.entity_id
_entity_poly.type
_entity_poly.pdbx_seq_one_letter_code
_entity_poly.pdbx_strand_id
1 'polypeptide(L)'
;MWRIVRGGARCRRWTSLVLATFICSSVIIYSYIYFHAIRSIKIAKKLKYVQRNQTAAQPIAQPWKERVQKLTKNQRMPLLTLFTTWIDNDDKKLVHNITIVNWLSLRPFVLPIIFTNETALAKTCELAGWKTMPLRVVAADGVPVLKYMYIDAMKRYESSLYAFANGDILFTDTLIDTLAEILQDNSTSHKHTLIIGRRTNTNNITMKEVSSWKELTVVAKKRGKLFRSDAEDYFVTSASYPWHEIPDFVVGRRAYDNWLVLNARKQKHRVIDASLTILAVHQTTDDGNYESKKKETREYNHLLLLSLYESIKYNLGDCICAEYETSLRSGRIWITPRRLRKFCRLR
;
A
#
# COMPACT_ATOMS: atom_id res chain seq x y z
N MET A 1 -82.11 26.22 -19.23
CA MET A 1 -81.08 27.21 -18.83
C MET A 1 -79.89 26.45 -18.26
N TRP A 2 -78.89 26.12 -19.08
CA TRP A 2 -77.71 25.35 -18.68
C TRP A 2 -76.68 26.27 -18.03
N ARG A 3 -76.15 25.93 -16.84
CA ARG A 3 -75.00 26.59 -16.22
C ARG A 3 -73.89 25.56 -15.97
N ILE A 4 -72.83 25.67 -16.76
CA ILE A 4 -71.57 24.94 -16.63
C ILE A 4 -70.70 25.65 -15.59
N VAL A 5 -70.29 24.95 -14.54
CA VAL A 5 -69.25 25.41 -13.59
C VAL A 5 -67.91 24.86 -14.06
N ARG A 6 -67.02 25.73 -14.53
CA ARG A 6 -65.62 25.39 -14.87
C ARG A 6 -64.75 25.45 -13.63
N GLY A 7 -64.15 24.32 -13.26
CA GLY A 7 -62.95 24.28 -12.41
C GLY A 7 -61.69 24.51 -13.25
N GLY A 8 -60.74 25.32 -12.75
CA GLY A 8 -59.44 25.45 -13.41
C GLY A 8 -58.67 26.70 -13.01
N ALA A 9 -58.04 26.73 -11.82
CA ALA A 9 -57.05 27.76 -11.50
C ALA A 9 -56.00 27.38 -10.43
N ARG A 10 -55.91 26.13 -9.97
CA ARG A 10 -54.99 25.76 -8.87
C ARG A 10 -53.88 24.76 -9.21
N CYS A 11 -53.71 24.41 -10.49
CA CYS A 11 -52.71 23.41 -10.92
C CYS A 11 -51.45 24.02 -11.58
N ARG A 12 -51.51 25.26 -12.10
CA ARG A 12 -50.38 25.85 -12.86
C ARG A 12 -49.25 26.47 -12.03
N ARG A 13 -49.43 26.69 -10.72
CA ARG A 13 -48.40 27.30 -9.86
C ARG A 13 -47.43 26.28 -9.25
N TRP A 14 -47.88 25.04 -9.04
CA TRP A 14 -47.07 23.95 -8.49
C TRP A 14 -46.16 23.31 -9.54
N THR A 15 -46.62 23.20 -10.79
CA THR A 15 -45.80 22.67 -11.90
C THR A 15 -44.56 23.52 -12.17
N SER A 16 -44.68 24.85 -12.07
CA SER A 16 -43.56 25.78 -12.32
C SER A 16 -42.49 25.73 -11.22
N LEU A 17 -42.88 25.50 -9.97
CA LEU A 17 -41.95 25.43 -8.83
C LEU A 17 -41.20 24.08 -8.79
N VAL A 18 -41.87 22.98 -9.18
CA VAL A 18 -41.26 21.66 -9.32
C VAL A 18 -40.31 21.61 -10.53
N LEU A 19 -40.68 22.20 -11.66
CA LEU A 19 -39.78 22.28 -12.83
C LEU A 19 -38.53 23.11 -12.51
N ALA A 20 -38.68 24.24 -11.81
CA ALA A 20 -37.55 25.10 -11.44
C ALA A 20 -36.59 24.42 -10.45
N THR A 21 -37.10 23.62 -9.50
CA THR A 21 -36.26 22.86 -8.56
C THR A 21 -35.55 21.68 -9.21
N PHE A 22 -36.18 20.99 -10.17
CA PHE A 22 -35.52 19.98 -11.00
C PHE A 22 -34.44 20.55 -11.91
N ILE A 23 -34.68 21.72 -12.52
CA ILE A 23 -33.68 22.40 -13.34
C ILE A 23 -32.51 22.89 -12.46
N CYS A 24 -32.75 23.51 -11.32
CA CYS A 24 -31.66 23.92 -10.40
C CYS A 24 -30.83 22.73 -9.89
N SER A 25 -31.47 21.63 -9.48
CA SER A 25 -30.75 20.45 -9.00
C SER A 25 -29.96 19.75 -10.12
N SER A 26 -30.51 19.66 -11.33
CA SER A 26 -29.79 19.12 -12.49
C SER A 26 -28.60 20.00 -12.91
N VAL A 27 -28.72 21.33 -12.84
CA VAL A 27 -27.63 22.27 -13.14
C VAL A 27 -26.52 22.19 -12.09
N ILE A 28 -26.87 22.03 -10.80
CA ILE A 28 -25.89 21.83 -9.71
C ILE A 28 -25.15 20.49 -9.90
N ILE A 29 -25.87 19.40 -10.19
CA ILE A 29 -25.28 18.09 -10.46
C ILE A 29 -24.37 18.15 -11.70
N TYR A 30 -24.83 18.78 -12.79
CA TYR A 30 -24.04 18.92 -14.00
C TYR A 30 -22.80 19.79 -13.77
N SER A 31 -22.92 20.88 -13.01
CA SER A 31 -21.81 21.75 -12.64
C SER A 31 -20.81 21.04 -11.74
N TYR A 32 -21.28 20.22 -10.79
CA TYR A 32 -20.43 19.40 -9.93
C TYR A 32 -19.68 18.33 -10.72
N ILE A 33 -20.38 17.59 -11.59
CA ILE A 33 -19.77 16.60 -12.49
C ILE A 33 -18.76 17.27 -13.42
N TYR A 34 -19.11 18.41 -14.01
CA TYR A 34 -18.24 19.17 -14.91
C TYR A 34 -17.00 19.70 -14.18
N PHE A 35 -17.15 20.22 -12.96
CA PHE A 35 -16.04 20.68 -12.14
C PHE A 35 -15.10 19.53 -11.76
N HIS A 36 -15.65 18.38 -11.36
CA HIS A 36 -14.88 17.17 -11.08
C HIS A 36 -14.20 16.60 -12.33
N ALA A 37 -14.86 16.65 -13.50
CA ALA A 37 -14.29 16.25 -14.77
C ALA A 37 -13.12 17.16 -15.17
N ILE A 38 -13.26 18.48 -15.06
CA ILE A 38 -12.18 19.44 -15.32
C ILE A 38 -11.01 19.23 -14.34
N ARG A 39 -11.29 19.02 -13.05
CA ARG A 39 -10.26 18.76 -12.04
C ARG A 39 -9.51 17.46 -12.36
N SER A 40 -10.23 16.41 -12.76
CA SER A 40 -9.66 15.14 -13.22
C SER A 40 -8.81 15.30 -14.48
N ILE A 41 -9.26 16.12 -15.44
CA ILE A 41 -8.49 16.44 -16.66
C ILE A 41 -7.22 17.23 -16.32
N LYS A 42 -7.28 18.20 -15.39
CA LYS A 42 -6.11 18.96 -14.93
C LYS A 42 -5.10 18.05 -14.22
N ILE A 43 -5.57 17.12 -13.38
CA ILE A 43 -4.75 16.11 -12.73
C ILE A 43 -4.14 15.18 -13.79
N ALA A 44 -4.92 14.66 -14.73
CA ALA A 44 -4.42 13.82 -15.82
C ALA A 44 -3.39 14.55 -16.69
N LYS A 45 -3.57 15.85 -16.95
CA LYS A 45 -2.58 16.69 -17.65
C LYS A 45 -1.31 16.89 -16.83
N LYS A 46 -1.42 17.13 -15.51
CA LYS A 46 -0.28 17.28 -14.60
C LYS A 46 0.48 15.96 -14.42
N LEU A 47 -0.23 14.84 -14.31
CA LEU A 47 0.34 13.49 -14.28
C LEU A 47 0.99 13.13 -15.61
N LYS A 48 0.35 13.41 -16.74
CA LYS A 48 0.97 13.26 -18.07
C LYS A 48 2.20 14.15 -18.21
N TYR A 49 2.21 15.37 -17.68
CA TYR A 49 3.37 16.26 -17.69
C TYR A 49 4.50 15.72 -16.81
N VAL A 50 4.20 15.22 -15.60
CA VAL A 50 5.17 14.53 -14.74
C VAL A 50 5.70 13.27 -15.41
N GLN A 51 4.84 12.47 -16.05
CA GLN A 51 5.22 11.27 -16.79
C GLN A 51 6.08 11.61 -18.01
N ARG A 52 5.76 12.70 -18.73
CA ARG A 52 6.53 13.20 -19.87
C ARG A 52 7.90 13.76 -19.45
N ASN A 53 7.97 14.40 -18.28
CA ASN A 53 9.22 14.86 -17.69
C ASN A 53 10.02 13.74 -17.01
N GLN A 54 9.37 12.65 -16.57
CA GLN A 54 10.04 11.42 -16.15
C GLN A 54 10.59 10.65 -17.35
N THR A 55 9.91 10.66 -18.50
CA THR A 55 10.49 10.15 -19.76
C THR A 55 11.58 11.06 -20.31
N ALA A 56 11.62 12.33 -19.90
CA ALA A 56 12.68 13.29 -20.22
C ALA A 56 13.82 13.32 -19.19
N ALA A 57 13.65 12.68 -18.02
CA ALA A 57 14.78 12.34 -17.17
C ALA A 57 15.64 11.36 -17.98
N GLN A 58 16.90 11.72 -18.22
CA GLN A 58 17.81 10.92 -19.00
C GLN A 58 17.72 9.45 -18.57
N PRO A 59 17.73 8.50 -19.52
CA PRO A 59 17.60 7.11 -19.18
C PRO A 59 18.77 6.74 -18.28
N ILE A 60 18.50 6.46 -17.01
CA ILE A 60 19.33 5.52 -16.25
C ILE A 60 19.00 4.13 -16.83
N ALA A 61 19.33 3.92 -18.10
CA ALA A 61 19.18 2.67 -18.81
C ALA A 61 20.58 2.20 -19.15
N GLN A 62 21.05 1.19 -18.41
CA GLN A 62 21.50 -0.09 -18.97
C GLN A 62 22.02 -1.03 -17.86
N PRO A 63 22.91 -0.61 -16.93
CA PRO A 63 23.51 -1.56 -15.99
C PRO A 63 22.51 -2.16 -14.98
N TRP A 64 21.59 -1.35 -14.46
CA TRP A 64 20.62 -1.77 -13.44
C TRP A 64 19.58 -2.77 -13.99
N LYS A 65 18.95 -2.42 -15.13
CA LYS A 65 17.91 -3.28 -15.72
C LYS A 65 18.49 -4.61 -16.16
N GLU A 66 19.69 -4.62 -16.74
CA GLU A 66 20.38 -5.85 -17.13
C GLU A 66 20.77 -6.70 -15.91
N ARG A 67 21.29 -6.06 -14.84
CA ARG A 67 21.59 -6.76 -13.58
C ARG A 67 20.33 -7.39 -13.00
N VAL A 68 19.25 -6.64 -12.84
CA VAL A 68 18.00 -7.16 -12.26
C VAL A 68 17.38 -8.21 -13.19
N GLN A 69 17.35 -8.00 -14.51
CA GLN A 69 16.89 -9.01 -15.46
C GLN A 69 17.69 -10.31 -15.37
N LYS A 70 19.01 -10.21 -15.15
CA LYS A 70 19.87 -11.38 -14.91
C LYS A 70 19.51 -12.06 -13.59
N LEU A 71 19.31 -11.29 -12.51
CA LEU A 71 18.89 -11.81 -11.20
C LEU A 71 17.49 -12.44 -11.25
N THR A 72 16.59 -11.91 -12.07
CA THR A 72 15.21 -12.39 -12.22
C THR A 72 15.03 -13.33 -13.41
N LYS A 73 16.10 -13.81 -14.06
CA LYS A 73 16.03 -14.56 -15.33
C LYS A 73 15.10 -15.78 -15.27
N ASN A 74 15.01 -16.42 -14.10
CA ASN A 74 14.20 -17.63 -13.88
C ASN A 74 12.97 -17.36 -12.99
N GLN A 75 12.64 -16.10 -12.74
CA GLN A 75 11.55 -15.71 -11.85
C GLN A 75 10.31 -15.30 -12.65
N ARG A 76 9.12 -15.52 -12.07
CA ARG A 76 7.87 -15.02 -12.66
C ARG A 76 7.85 -13.49 -12.58
N MET A 77 7.46 -12.87 -13.68
CA MET A 77 7.30 -11.42 -13.79
C MET A 77 5.81 -11.05 -13.81
N PRO A 78 5.37 -10.01 -13.07
CA PRO A 78 6.18 -9.11 -12.26
C PRO A 78 6.74 -9.81 -11.01
N LEU A 79 7.91 -9.35 -10.56
CA LEU A 79 8.60 -9.86 -9.37
C LEU A 79 7.70 -9.77 -8.14
N LEU A 80 7.04 -8.63 -7.99
CA LEU A 80 6.20 -8.31 -6.85
C LEU A 80 4.86 -7.74 -7.32
N THR A 81 3.76 -8.33 -6.86
CA THR A 81 2.46 -7.64 -6.83
C THR A 81 2.36 -6.89 -5.50
N LEU A 82 2.44 -5.56 -5.57
CA LEU A 82 2.45 -4.67 -4.41
C LEU A 82 1.13 -3.92 -4.34
N PHE A 83 0.42 -4.06 -3.23
CA PHE A 83 -0.90 -3.49 -3.09
C PHE A 83 -1.10 -2.77 -1.77
N THR A 84 -2.11 -1.92 -1.77
CA THR A 84 -2.46 -1.05 -0.66
C THR A 84 -3.93 -0.66 -0.76
N THR A 85 -4.40 0.10 0.24
CA THR A 85 -5.72 0.70 0.29
C THR A 85 -5.67 1.96 1.13
N TRP A 86 -6.48 2.95 0.78
CA TRP A 86 -6.68 4.16 1.57
C TRP A 86 -8.01 4.79 1.18
N ILE A 87 -8.48 5.71 2.01
CA ILE A 87 -9.63 6.57 1.72
C ILE A 87 -9.10 7.82 1.02
N ASP A 88 -9.77 8.25 -0.06
CA ASP A 88 -9.42 9.51 -0.72
C ASP A 88 -9.89 10.70 0.14
N ASN A 89 -8.93 11.35 0.80
CA ASN A 89 -9.17 12.58 1.56
C ASN A 89 -8.16 13.65 1.16
N ASP A 90 -8.54 14.92 1.32
CA ASP A 90 -7.70 16.03 0.89
C ASP A 90 -6.43 16.17 1.76
N ASP A 91 -6.48 15.78 3.04
CA ASP A 91 -5.35 15.88 3.98
C ASP A 91 -4.16 15.00 3.58
N LYS A 92 -4.42 13.78 3.07
CA LYS A 92 -3.38 12.85 2.60
C LYS A 92 -3.19 12.84 1.09
N LYS A 93 -3.85 13.74 0.37
CA LYS A 93 -3.80 13.78 -1.11
C LYS A 93 -2.37 13.91 -1.64
N LEU A 94 -1.52 14.72 -1.00
CA LEU A 94 -0.13 14.88 -1.42
C LEU A 94 0.65 13.57 -1.22
N VAL A 95 0.52 12.95 -0.05
CA VAL A 95 1.17 11.69 0.32
C VAL A 95 0.80 10.58 -0.67
N HIS A 96 -0.49 10.40 -0.95
CA HIS A 96 -0.96 9.37 -1.87
C HIS A 96 -0.51 9.65 -3.32
N ASN A 97 -0.49 10.91 -3.77
CA ASN A 97 0.03 11.25 -5.10
C ASN A 97 1.53 10.94 -5.23
N ILE A 98 2.31 11.20 -4.19
CA ILE A 98 3.73 10.84 -4.13
C ILE A 98 3.89 9.32 -4.21
N THR A 99 3.09 8.56 -3.46
CA THR A 99 3.09 7.08 -3.50
C THR A 99 2.74 6.55 -4.89
N ILE A 100 1.70 7.08 -5.53
CA ILE A 100 1.28 6.71 -6.88
C ILE A 100 2.44 6.82 -7.87
N VAL A 101 3.17 7.95 -7.84
CA VAL A 101 4.31 8.19 -8.71
C VAL A 101 5.51 7.32 -8.34
N ASN A 102 5.78 7.14 -7.04
CA ASN A 102 6.90 6.32 -6.57
C ASN A 102 6.75 4.86 -6.98
N TRP A 103 5.61 4.20 -6.70
CA TRP A 103 5.46 2.79 -7.03
C TRP A 103 5.35 2.53 -8.53
N LEU A 104 4.84 3.50 -9.30
CA LEU A 104 4.86 3.41 -10.77
C LEU A 104 6.29 3.32 -11.31
N SER A 105 7.25 4.01 -10.67
CA SER A 105 8.66 4.00 -11.07
C SER A 105 9.34 2.63 -10.92
N LEU A 106 8.77 1.73 -10.10
CA LEU A 106 9.30 0.38 -9.83
C LEU A 106 8.94 -0.64 -10.93
N ARG A 107 8.17 -0.22 -11.94
CA ARG A 107 7.86 -1.05 -13.12
C ARG A 107 9.13 -1.31 -13.95
N PRO A 108 9.23 -2.47 -14.64
CA PRO A 108 8.21 -3.52 -14.75
C PRO A 108 8.24 -4.56 -13.63
N PHE A 109 9.15 -4.46 -12.66
CA PHE A 109 9.36 -5.48 -11.64
C PHE A 109 8.27 -5.50 -10.58
N VAL A 110 7.68 -4.34 -10.29
CA VAL A 110 6.56 -4.21 -9.35
C VAL A 110 5.28 -3.88 -10.11
N LEU A 111 4.21 -4.60 -9.80
CA LEU A 111 2.85 -4.30 -10.22
C LEU A 111 2.10 -3.62 -9.07
N PRO A 112 1.90 -2.29 -9.13
CA PRO A 112 1.16 -1.59 -8.10
C PRO A 112 -0.36 -1.75 -8.28
N ILE A 113 -1.05 -2.04 -7.17
CA ILE A 113 -2.51 -2.22 -7.13
C ILE A 113 -3.10 -1.40 -5.98
N ILE A 114 -4.18 -0.68 -6.26
CA ILE A 114 -5.04 -0.10 -5.22
C ILE A 114 -6.28 -0.98 -5.03
N PHE A 115 -6.56 -1.36 -3.79
CA PHE A 115 -7.84 -1.93 -3.39
C PHE A 115 -8.79 -0.81 -2.95
N THR A 116 -9.90 -0.63 -3.66
CA THR A 116 -10.89 0.40 -3.36
C THR A 116 -12.24 0.09 -3.99
N ASN A 117 -13.32 0.53 -3.32
CA ASN A 117 -14.67 0.57 -3.90
C ASN A 117 -15.05 2.00 -4.35
N GLU A 118 -14.15 2.97 -4.19
CA GLU A 118 -14.38 4.36 -4.61
C GLU A 118 -14.01 4.55 -6.09
N THR A 119 -15.01 4.82 -6.92
CA THR A 119 -14.84 5.00 -8.37
C THR A 119 -13.82 6.09 -8.71
N ALA A 120 -13.81 7.21 -7.96
CA ALA A 120 -12.91 8.33 -8.21
C ALA A 120 -11.43 7.97 -7.94
N LEU A 121 -11.17 7.27 -6.83
CA LEU A 121 -9.82 6.81 -6.48
C LEU A 121 -9.33 5.74 -7.46
N ALA A 122 -10.18 4.77 -7.78
CA ALA A 122 -9.88 3.74 -8.78
C ALA A 122 -9.47 4.39 -10.11
N LYS A 123 -10.26 5.35 -10.60
CA LYS A 123 -9.98 6.06 -11.86
C LYS A 123 -8.68 6.84 -11.82
N THR A 124 -8.39 7.50 -10.70
CA THR A 124 -7.14 8.25 -10.51
C THR A 124 -5.92 7.34 -10.62
N CYS A 125 -5.96 6.19 -9.96
CA CYS A 125 -4.87 5.21 -9.98
C CYS A 125 -4.71 4.55 -11.37
N GLU A 126 -5.80 4.19 -12.03
CA GLU A 126 -5.78 3.63 -13.39
C GLU A 126 -5.17 4.61 -14.41
N LEU A 127 -5.54 5.89 -14.33
CA LEU A 127 -4.96 6.94 -15.18
C LEU A 127 -3.47 7.14 -14.93
N ALA A 128 -2.99 6.86 -13.71
CA ALA A 128 -1.58 6.85 -13.38
C ALA A 128 -0.87 5.52 -13.77
N GLY A 129 -1.59 4.52 -14.27
CA GLY A 129 -1.02 3.25 -14.73
C GLY A 129 -0.94 2.16 -13.66
N TRP A 130 -1.59 2.33 -12.51
CA TRP A 130 -1.81 1.27 -11.53
C TRP A 130 -2.93 0.33 -11.97
N LYS A 131 -3.00 -0.85 -11.34
CA LYS A 131 -4.19 -1.70 -11.40
C LYS A 131 -5.11 -1.40 -10.21
N THR A 132 -6.37 -1.79 -10.35
CA THR A 132 -7.42 -1.61 -9.35
C THR A 132 -8.04 -2.96 -9.03
N MET A 133 -8.46 -3.13 -7.78
CA MET A 133 -9.24 -4.28 -7.33
C MET A 133 -10.32 -3.82 -6.34
N PRO A 134 -11.51 -4.46 -6.34
CA PRO A 134 -12.56 -4.13 -5.38
C PRO A 134 -12.22 -4.66 -3.98
N LEU A 135 -12.71 -3.97 -2.96
CA LEU A 135 -12.71 -4.45 -1.58
C LEU A 135 -13.92 -5.36 -1.36
N ARG A 136 -13.70 -6.67 -1.37
CA ARG A 136 -14.77 -7.66 -1.18
C ARG A 136 -15.20 -7.84 0.28
N VAL A 137 -14.26 -7.69 1.22
CA VAL A 137 -14.50 -7.91 2.65
C VAL A 137 -13.94 -6.75 3.45
N VAL A 138 -14.82 -6.15 4.24
CA VAL A 138 -14.54 -5.05 5.16
C VAL A 138 -15.15 -5.37 6.52
N ALA A 139 -14.60 -4.81 7.59
CA ALA A 139 -15.24 -4.85 8.90
C ALA A 139 -16.44 -3.89 8.97
N ALA A 140 -17.15 -3.90 10.10
CA ALA A 140 -18.37 -3.11 10.30
C ALA A 140 -18.16 -1.59 10.11
N ASP A 141 -16.94 -1.09 10.34
CA ASP A 141 -16.54 0.30 10.13
C ASP A 141 -16.02 0.60 8.71
N GLY A 142 -16.20 -0.35 7.77
CA GLY A 142 -15.78 -0.23 6.38
C GLY A 142 -14.27 -0.43 6.15
N VAL A 143 -13.51 -0.78 7.19
CA VAL A 143 -12.06 -0.95 7.05
C VAL A 143 -11.75 -2.30 6.38
N PRO A 144 -10.88 -2.33 5.36
CA PRO A 144 -10.49 -3.55 4.65
C PRO A 144 -9.90 -4.63 5.55
N VAL A 145 -10.30 -5.87 5.30
CA VAL A 145 -9.69 -7.05 5.90
C VAL A 145 -8.48 -7.50 5.07
N LEU A 146 -7.30 -7.51 5.70
CA LEU A 146 -6.00 -7.69 5.06
C LEU A 146 -5.88 -8.97 4.23
N LYS A 147 -6.28 -10.11 4.80
CA LYS A 147 -6.05 -11.43 4.17
C LYS A 147 -6.75 -11.57 2.82
N TYR A 148 -7.93 -10.97 2.66
CA TYR A 148 -8.69 -11.08 1.41
C TYR A 148 -8.03 -10.29 0.29
N MET A 149 -7.33 -9.18 0.58
CA MET A 149 -6.53 -8.48 -0.44
C MET A 149 -5.38 -9.36 -0.95
N TYR A 150 -4.70 -10.11 -0.07
CA TYR A 150 -3.71 -11.10 -0.50
C TYR A 150 -4.32 -12.20 -1.37
N ILE A 151 -5.38 -12.86 -0.88
CA ILE A 151 -6.04 -13.96 -1.59
C ILE A 151 -6.48 -13.51 -2.98
N ASP A 152 -7.07 -12.32 -3.08
CA ASP A 152 -7.58 -11.79 -4.34
C ASP A 152 -6.45 -11.40 -5.30
N ALA A 153 -5.40 -10.76 -4.80
CA ALA A 153 -4.22 -10.42 -5.60
C ALA A 153 -3.52 -11.69 -6.12
N MET A 154 -3.34 -12.69 -5.25
CA MET A 154 -2.72 -13.99 -5.58
C MET A 154 -3.53 -14.79 -6.59
N LYS A 155 -4.86 -14.71 -6.52
CA LYS A 155 -5.76 -15.33 -7.50
C LYS A 155 -5.72 -14.62 -8.85
N ARG A 156 -5.57 -13.29 -8.87
CA ARG A 156 -5.73 -12.49 -10.08
C ARG A 156 -4.44 -12.28 -10.87
N TYR A 157 -3.30 -12.23 -10.19
CA TYR A 157 -2.00 -11.90 -10.77
C TYR A 157 -0.99 -12.98 -10.43
N GLU A 158 -0.21 -13.41 -11.41
CA GLU A 158 0.88 -14.35 -11.20
C GLU A 158 2.19 -13.59 -10.98
N SER A 159 2.63 -13.52 -9.73
CA SER A 159 3.90 -12.90 -9.33
C SER A 159 4.74 -13.87 -8.51
N SER A 160 6.04 -13.62 -8.43
CA SER A 160 6.92 -14.39 -7.55
C SER A 160 6.61 -14.10 -6.07
N LEU A 161 6.29 -12.85 -5.76
CA LEU A 161 5.99 -12.34 -4.42
C LEU A 161 4.75 -11.46 -4.41
N TYR A 162 4.12 -11.33 -3.24
CA TYR A 162 2.95 -10.49 -2.99
C TYR A 162 3.15 -9.67 -1.73
N ALA A 163 2.75 -8.41 -1.74
CA ALA A 163 2.89 -7.56 -0.57
C ALA A 163 1.75 -6.57 -0.38
N PHE A 164 1.37 -6.43 0.88
CA PHE A 164 0.69 -5.25 1.37
C PHE A 164 1.74 -4.26 1.90
N ALA A 165 1.58 -2.99 1.57
CA ALA A 165 2.24 -1.90 2.28
C ALA A 165 1.28 -0.74 2.54
N ASN A 166 1.49 0.01 3.62
CA ASN A 166 0.70 1.21 3.87
C ASN A 166 0.87 2.24 2.73
N GLY A 167 -0.18 3.01 2.47
CA GLY A 167 -0.26 3.98 1.37
C GLY A 167 0.69 5.17 1.46
N ASP A 168 1.42 5.30 2.57
CA ASP A 168 2.40 6.35 2.85
C ASP A 168 3.86 5.84 2.82
N ILE A 169 4.08 4.57 2.45
CA ILE A 169 5.42 3.99 2.27
C ILE A 169 5.91 4.16 0.84
N LEU A 170 7.14 4.67 0.72
CA LEU A 170 7.88 4.79 -0.53
C LEU A 170 9.06 3.81 -0.55
N PHE A 171 9.37 3.30 -1.73
CA PHE A 171 10.49 2.40 -1.95
C PHE A 171 11.44 2.94 -3.03
N THR A 172 12.63 2.37 -3.09
CA THR A 172 13.61 2.60 -4.16
C THR A 172 13.92 1.30 -4.89
N ASP A 173 14.87 1.36 -5.85
CA ASP A 173 15.58 0.20 -6.41
C ASP A 173 15.94 -0.89 -5.38
N THR A 174 16.33 -0.47 -4.17
CA THR A 174 16.69 -1.36 -3.07
C THR A 174 15.65 -2.44 -2.74
N LEU A 175 14.36 -2.17 -2.94
CA LEU A 175 13.29 -3.17 -2.84
C LEU A 175 13.49 -4.29 -3.86
N ILE A 176 13.65 -3.92 -5.13
CA ILE A 176 13.76 -4.85 -6.25
C ILE A 176 15.04 -5.69 -6.12
N ASP A 177 16.17 -5.04 -5.84
CA ASP A 177 17.46 -5.70 -5.65
C ASP A 177 17.40 -6.73 -4.52
N THR A 178 16.84 -6.34 -3.36
CA THR A 178 16.73 -7.24 -2.21
C THR A 178 15.85 -8.44 -2.52
N LEU A 179 14.67 -8.21 -3.11
CA LEU A 179 13.72 -9.29 -3.40
C LEU A 179 14.27 -10.26 -4.45
N ALA A 180 14.98 -9.75 -5.47
CA ALA A 180 15.59 -10.59 -6.50
C ALA A 180 16.69 -11.51 -5.93
N GLU A 181 17.45 -11.02 -4.95
CA GLU A 181 18.48 -11.81 -4.25
C GLU A 181 17.85 -12.83 -3.30
N ILE A 182 16.79 -12.45 -2.56
CA ILE A 182 16.05 -13.39 -1.69
C ILE A 182 15.43 -14.56 -2.48
N LEU A 183 14.95 -14.32 -3.70
CA LEU A 183 14.37 -15.35 -4.57
C LEU A 183 15.40 -16.27 -5.23
N GLN A 184 16.66 -15.81 -5.37
CA GLN A 184 17.76 -16.66 -5.83
C GLN A 184 18.42 -17.45 -4.70
N ASP A 185 18.18 -17.04 -3.44
CA ASP A 185 18.73 -17.73 -2.29
C ASP A 185 18.06 -19.11 -2.08
N ASN A 186 18.73 -20.12 -2.61
CA ASN A 186 18.37 -21.53 -2.44
C ASN A 186 18.97 -22.16 -1.17
N SER A 187 19.57 -21.36 -0.27
CA SER A 187 20.23 -21.89 0.94
C SER A 187 19.25 -22.53 1.93
N THR A 188 17.94 -22.34 1.76
CA THR A 188 16.93 -22.90 2.65
C THR A 188 15.75 -23.48 1.88
N SER A 189 15.21 -24.61 2.35
CA SER A 189 14.09 -25.33 1.73
C SER A 189 12.71 -24.85 2.21
N HIS A 190 12.58 -23.61 2.67
CA HIS A 190 11.32 -23.14 3.26
C HIS A 190 10.26 -22.92 2.19
N LYS A 191 9.11 -23.58 2.36
CA LYS A 191 7.95 -23.42 1.48
C LYS A 191 7.34 -22.02 1.59
N HIS A 192 7.29 -21.44 2.79
CA HIS A 192 6.65 -20.15 3.08
C HIS A 192 7.69 -19.13 3.56
N THR A 193 7.67 -17.95 2.96
CA THR A 193 8.56 -16.84 3.31
C THR A 193 7.75 -15.59 3.65
N LEU A 194 8.13 -14.91 4.75
CA LEU A 194 7.68 -13.58 5.13
C LEU A 194 8.90 -12.66 5.21
N ILE A 195 8.90 -11.59 4.44
CA ILE A 195 9.94 -10.56 4.40
C ILE A 195 9.33 -9.28 4.93
N ILE A 196 9.95 -8.74 5.95
CA ILE A 196 9.50 -7.56 6.70
C ILE A 196 10.68 -6.62 6.88
N GLY A 197 10.43 -5.44 7.41
CA GLY A 197 11.50 -4.57 7.84
C GLY A 197 11.01 -3.26 8.40
N ARG A 198 11.95 -2.51 8.94
CA ARG A 198 11.74 -1.22 9.57
C ARG A 198 11.59 -0.14 8.51
N ARG A 199 10.77 0.85 8.82
CA ARG A 199 10.60 2.07 8.03
C ARG A 199 11.53 3.18 8.49
N THR A 200 11.87 4.09 7.59
CA THR A 200 12.59 5.33 7.86
C THR A 200 11.60 6.49 7.80
N ASN A 201 11.20 7.00 8.96
CA ASN A 201 10.26 8.12 9.05
C ASN A 201 10.93 9.39 8.56
N THR A 202 10.36 10.02 7.54
CA THR A 202 10.90 11.23 6.92
C THR A 202 9.80 12.27 6.79
N ASN A 203 10.02 13.44 7.39
CA ASN A 203 9.02 14.51 7.43
C ASN A 203 9.00 15.30 6.13
N ASN A 204 7.81 15.72 5.70
CA ASN A 204 7.61 16.72 4.65
C ASN A 204 8.34 16.37 3.33
N ILE A 205 8.08 15.17 2.81
CA ILE A 205 8.56 14.74 1.50
C ILE A 205 7.79 15.48 0.40
N THR A 206 8.52 15.97 -0.60
CA THR A 206 7.96 16.70 -1.74
C THR A 206 8.01 15.89 -3.04
N MET A 207 7.21 16.28 -4.04
CA MET A 207 7.25 15.69 -5.38
C MET A 207 8.64 15.77 -6.05
N LYS A 208 9.43 16.81 -5.75
CA LYS A 208 10.79 16.95 -6.28
C LYS A 208 11.74 15.90 -5.69
N GLU A 209 11.59 15.61 -4.41
CA GLU A 209 12.42 14.66 -3.67
C GLU A 209 12.14 13.20 -4.05
N VAL A 210 11.00 12.92 -4.68
CA VAL A 210 10.67 11.60 -5.25
C VAL A 210 10.86 11.52 -6.76
N SER A 211 11.51 12.52 -7.37
CA SER A 211 11.78 12.54 -8.81
C SER A 211 12.72 11.42 -9.27
N SER A 212 13.56 10.90 -8.37
CA SER A 212 14.39 9.72 -8.59
C SER A 212 14.62 8.96 -7.28
N TRP A 213 14.98 7.68 -7.40
CA TRP A 213 15.40 6.85 -6.26
C TRP A 213 16.61 7.41 -5.52
N LYS A 214 17.54 8.03 -6.25
CA LYS A 214 18.72 8.69 -5.68
C LYS A 214 18.33 9.86 -4.79
N GLU A 215 17.45 10.74 -5.26
CA GLU A 215 16.97 11.88 -4.48
C GLU A 215 16.22 11.42 -3.22
N LEU A 216 15.32 10.42 -3.35
CA LEU A 216 14.61 9.86 -2.20
C LEU A 216 15.59 9.26 -1.18
N THR A 217 16.63 8.57 -1.65
CA THR A 217 17.69 8.02 -0.79
C THR A 217 18.47 9.13 -0.07
N VAL A 218 18.86 10.20 -0.78
CA VAL A 218 19.56 11.35 -0.19
C VAL A 218 18.71 11.99 0.89
N VAL A 219 17.43 12.19 0.62
CA VAL A 219 16.48 12.83 1.54
C VAL A 219 16.23 11.96 2.77
N ALA A 220 16.04 10.65 2.60
CA ALA A 220 15.90 9.71 3.71
C ALA A 220 17.16 9.65 4.57
N LYS A 221 18.36 9.70 3.99
CA LYS A 221 19.62 9.77 4.75
C LYS A 221 19.79 11.09 5.50
N LYS A 222 19.38 12.21 4.89
CA LYS A 222 19.55 13.55 5.46
C LYS A 222 18.55 13.86 6.56
N ARG A 223 17.27 13.48 6.37
CA ARG A 223 16.15 13.87 7.24
C ARG A 223 15.46 12.70 7.93
N GLY A 224 15.67 11.48 7.46
CA GLY A 224 14.97 10.31 7.92
C GLY A 224 15.55 9.75 9.22
N LYS A 225 14.70 9.07 9.99
CA LYS A 225 15.10 8.29 11.17
C LYS A 225 14.53 6.89 11.07
N LEU A 226 15.40 5.87 11.17
CA LEU A 226 14.98 4.48 11.22
C LEU A 226 14.08 4.27 12.45
N PHE A 227 12.84 3.85 12.22
CA PHE A 227 11.82 3.73 13.25
C PHE A 227 11.88 2.39 13.96
N ARG A 228 10.99 2.15 14.92
CA ARG A 228 11.04 1.01 15.84
C ARG A 228 11.00 -0.34 15.11
N SER A 229 11.45 -1.39 15.81
CA SER A 229 11.44 -2.77 15.31
C SER A 229 10.07 -3.45 15.36
N ASP A 230 9.08 -2.82 15.99
CA ASP A 230 7.72 -3.31 16.17
C ASP A 230 6.69 -2.50 15.36
N ALA A 231 7.17 -1.79 14.33
CA ALA A 231 6.36 -0.89 13.51
C ALA A 231 6.55 -1.21 12.02
N GLU A 232 6.17 -2.42 11.65
CA GLU A 232 6.19 -2.94 10.28
C GLU A 232 5.02 -2.37 9.46
N ASP A 233 5.33 -1.71 8.34
CA ASP A 233 4.33 -1.16 7.42
C ASP A 233 4.27 -1.88 6.07
N TYR A 234 5.10 -2.90 5.88
CA TYR A 234 5.07 -3.74 4.69
C TYR A 234 5.34 -5.19 5.05
N PHE A 235 4.66 -6.08 4.34
CA PHE A 235 4.76 -7.52 4.52
C PHE A 235 4.84 -8.13 3.13
N VAL A 236 5.99 -8.66 2.74
CA VAL A 236 6.16 -9.34 1.45
C VAL A 236 6.13 -10.84 1.72
N THR A 237 5.34 -11.58 0.96
CA THR A 237 5.16 -13.03 1.13
C THR A 237 5.37 -13.79 -0.16
N SER A 238 5.82 -15.04 -0.04
CA SER A 238 5.86 -15.98 -1.16
C SER A 238 4.45 -16.30 -1.67
N ALA A 239 4.32 -16.65 -2.95
CA ALA A 239 3.05 -17.07 -3.56
C ALA A 239 2.35 -18.26 -2.86
N SER A 240 3.09 -19.00 -2.04
CA SER A 240 2.61 -20.14 -1.26
C SER A 240 2.11 -19.76 0.13
N TYR A 241 2.30 -18.53 0.61
CA TYR A 241 2.07 -18.17 2.02
C TYR A 241 0.60 -18.39 2.43
N PRO A 242 0.32 -19.01 3.60
CA PRO A 242 -1.01 -19.53 3.95
C PRO A 242 -1.95 -18.43 4.47
N TRP A 243 -2.31 -17.46 3.62
CA TRP A 243 -3.18 -16.34 3.99
C TRP A 243 -4.59 -16.75 4.46
N HIS A 244 -5.05 -17.95 4.11
CA HIS A 244 -6.33 -18.50 4.55
C HIS A 244 -6.36 -18.84 6.05
N GLU A 245 -5.20 -19.08 6.67
CA GLU A 245 -5.05 -19.38 8.11
C GLU A 245 -4.98 -18.11 8.97
N ILE A 246 -4.85 -16.94 8.33
CA ILE A 246 -4.69 -15.66 9.04
C ILE A 246 -6.08 -15.17 9.52
N PRO A 247 -6.20 -14.69 10.77
CA PRO A 247 -7.43 -14.06 11.25
C PRO A 247 -7.85 -12.85 10.39
N ASP A 248 -9.10 -12.42 10.53
CA ASP A 248 -9.66 -11.27 9.80
C ASP A 248 -9.16 -9.93 10.34
N PHE A 249 -7.85 -9.70 10.27
CA PHE A 249 -7.26 -8.43 10.65
C PHE A 249 -7.68 -7.32 9.71
N VAL A 250 -8.03 -6.18 10.29
CA VAL A 250 -8.31 -4.95 9.56
C VAL A 250 -7.06 -4.08 9.48
N VAL A 251 -6.87 -3.44 8.33
CA VAL A 251 -5.69 -2.59 8.08
C VAL A 251 -5.70 -1.31 8.93
N GLY A 252 -4.51 -0.80 9.24
CA GLY A 252 -4.36 0.46 9.99
C GLY A 252 -4.84 0.40 11.45
N ARG A 253 -4.96 -0.79 12.04
CA ARG A 253 -5.20 -1.01 13.47
C ARG A 253 -4.00 -1.73 14.08
N ARG A 254 -3.75 -1.58 15.38
CA ARG A 254 -2.54 -2.14 16.02
C ARG A 254 -2.57 -3.67 16.03
N ALA A 255 -1.45 -4.30 16.41
CA ALA A 255 -1.32 -5.72 16.77
C ALA A 255 -1.22 -6.75 15.63
N TYR A 256 -1.78 -6.51 14.44
CA TYR A 256 -1.68 -7.49 13.34
C TYR A 256 -0.25 -7.60 12.80
N ASP A 257 0.48 -6.49 12.78
CA ASP A 257 1.87 -6.34 12.36
C ASP A 257 2.80 -7.33 13.08
N ASN A 258 2.94 -7.17 14.40
CA ASN A 258 3.82 -8.06 15.15
C ASN A 258 3.24 -9.47 15.28
N TRP A 259 1.90 -9.62 15.28
CA TRP A 259 1.30 -10.95 15.30
C TRP A 259 1.64 -11.75 14.04
N LEU A 260 1.62 -11.14 12.84
CA LEU A 260 1.97 -11.81 11.59
C LEU A 260 3.38 -12.38 11.64
N VAL A 261 4.34 -11.59 12.14
CA VAL A 261 5.72 -12.02 12.33
C VAL A 261 5.77 -13.16 13.35
N LEU A 262 5.18 -13.00 14.55
CA LEU A 262 5.15 -14.04 15.57
C LEU A 262 4.55 -15.35 15.06
N ASN A 263 3.45 -15.29 14.32
CA ASN A 263 2.79 -16.46 13.76
C ASN A 263 3.71 -17.16 12.75
N ALA A 264 4.30 -16.42 11.79
CA ALA A 264 5.22 -16.97 10.82
C ALA A 264 6.40 -17.71 11.48
N ARG A 265 6.95 -17.11 12.54
CA ARG A 265 8.04 -17.70 13.34
C ARG A 265 7.61 -18.99 14.04
N LYS A 266 6.43 -18.98 14.69
CA LYS A 266 5.86 -20.19 15.33
C LYS A 266 5.60 -21.32 14.35
N GLN A 267 5.19 -20.99 13.12
CA GLN A 267 4.98 -21.93 12.03
C GLN A 267 6.28 -22.31 11.29
N LYS A 268 7.45 -21.91 11.82
CA LYS A 268 8.78 -22.19 11.24
C LYS A 268 8.89 -21.77 9.76
N HIS A 269 8.19 -20.70 9.38
CA HIS A 269 8.35 -20.09 8.07
C HIS A 269 9.69 -19.34 8.01
N ARG A 270 10.19 -19.07 6.79
CA ARG A 270 11.38 -18.23 6.61
C ARG A 270 11.00 -16.78 6.86
N VAL A 271 11.37 -16.24 8.02
CA VAL A 271 11.14 -14.82 8.35
C VAL A 271 12.44 -14.04 8.16
N ILE A 272 12.40 -13.04 7.28
CA ILE A 272 13.56 -12.25 6.87
C ILE A 272 13.36 -10.79 7.25
N ASP A 273 14.25 -10.27 8.10
CA ASP A 273 14.38 -8.85 8.36
C ASP A 273 15.24 -8.18 7.28
N ALA A 274 14.57 -7.46 6.39
CA ALA A 274 15.18 -6.77 5.26
C ALA A 274 15.54 -5.31 5.56
N SER A 275 15.49 -4.87 6.82
CA SER A 275 15.70 -3.47 7.22
C SER A 275 17.03 -2.86 6.76
N LEU A 276 18.07 -3.69 6.55
CA LEU A 276 19.40 -3.22 6.17
C LEU A 276 19.59 -3.07 4.67
N THR A 277 18.71 -3.65 3.85
CA THR A 277 18.86 -3.62 2.38
C THR A 277 17.65 -3.07 1.65
N ILE A 278 16.46 -3.01 2.27
CA ILE A 278 15.30 -2.31 1.72
C ILE A 278 15.16 -0.95 2.39
N LEU A 279 15.24 0.12 1.59
CA LEU A 279 14.88 1.45 2.06
C LEU A 279 13.37 1.65 1.92
N ALA A 280 12.62 1.42 3.00
CA ALA A 280 11.22 1.80 3.13
C ALA A 280 11.12 3.18 3.79
N VAL A 281 10.69 4.20 3.06
CA VAL A 281 10.56 5.58 3.57
C VAL A 281 9.10 5.85 3.91
N HIS A 282 8.83 6.15 5.18
CA HIS A 282 7.49 6.54 5.63
C HIS A 282 7.34 8.06 5.55
N GLN A 283 6.28 8.50 4.87
CA GLN A 283 5.92 9.91 4.73
C GLN A 283 5.23 10.41 6.00
N THR A 284 6.01 10.96 6.94
CA THR A 284 5.45 11.52 8.17
C THR A 284 4.72 12.83 7.87
N THR A 285 3.42 12.87 8.19
CA THR A 285 2.57 14.07 8.16
C THR A 285 2.39 14.66 9.56
N ASP A 286 1.67 15.78 9.66
CA ASP A 286 1.35 16.45 10.92
C ASP A 286 0.56 15.57 11.90
N ASP A 287 -0.15 14.56 11.40
CA ASP A 287 -0.85 13.56 12.22
C ASP A 287 0.08 12.70 13.08
N GLY A 288 1.36 12.65 12.69
CA GLY A 288 2.44 11.95 13.39
C GLY A 288 2.46 10.44 13.15
N ASN A 289 3.50 9.81 13.67
CA ASN A 289 3.81 8.38 13.42
C ASN A 289 2.90 7.38 14.17
N TYR A 290 1.93 7.87 14.94
CA TYR A 290 1.02 7.07 15.77
C TYR A 290 -0.45 7.39 15.51
N GLU A 291 -0.79 7.89 14.32
CA GLU A 291 -2.16 8.26 13.94
C GLU A 291 -3.17 7.12 14.17
N SER A 292 -2.76 5.86 13.99
CA SER A 292 -3.61 4.68 14.24
C SER A 292 -4.19 4.64 15.66
N LYS A 293 -3.50 5.25 16.65
CA LYS A 293 -3.99 5.34 18.04
C LYS A 293 -5.15 6.31 18.23
N LYS A 294 -5.43 7.18 17.26
CA LYS A 294 -6.53 8.15 17.28
C LYS A 294 -7.83 7.58 16.71
N LYS A 295 -7.80 6.41 16.06
CA LYS A 295 -8.99 5.80 15.45
C LYS A 295 -9.88 5.14 16.51
N GLU A 296 -11.19 5.24 16.37
CA GLU A 296 -12.15 4.65 17.32
C GLU A 296 -11.98 3.14 17.44
N THR A 297 -11.81 2.44 16.30
CA THR A 297 -11.64 0.99 16.24
C THR A 297 -10.17 0.53 16.40
N ARG A 298 -9.29 1.37 16.98
CA ARG A 298 -7.84 1.08 17.19
C ARG A 298 -7.55 -0.28 17.82
N GLU A 299 -8.46 -0.77 18.65
CA GLU A 299 -8.33 -2.02 19.41
C GLU A 299 -8.87 -3.26 18.70
N TYR A 300 -9.52 -3.12 17.53
CA TYR A 300 -10.22 -4.23 16.85
C TYR A 300 -9.38 -5.50 16.76
N ASN A 301 -8.19 -5.41 16.16
CA ASN A 301 -7.31 -6.56 15.94
C ASN A 301 -6.83 -7.16 17.27
N HIS A 302 -6.59 -6.34 18.28
CA HIS A 302 -6.17 -6.83 19.59
C HIS A 302 -7.30 -7.59 20.30
N LEU A 303 -8.53 -7.08 20.22
CA LEU A 303 -9.70 -7.75 20.80
C LEU A 303 -10.02 -9.06 20.06
N LEU A 304 -9.93 -9.08 18.72
CA LEU A 304 -10.04 -10.31 17.93
C LEU A 304 -8.98 -11.34 18.37
N LEU A 305 -7.79 -10.88 18.66
CA LEU A 305 -6.71 -11.75 19.11
C LEU A 305 -6.93 -12.32 20.51
N LEU A 306 -7.48 -11.53 21.44
CA LEU A 306 -7.83 -12.00 22.79
C LEU A 306 -8.99 -13.00 22.79
N SER A 307 -9.86 -13.00 21.77
CA SER A 307 -10.91 -14.01 21.65
C SER A 307 -10.40 -15.34 21.07
N LEU A 308 -9.25 -15.33 20.39
CA LEU A 308 -8.66 -16.50 19.74
C LEU A 308 -7.53 -17.14 20.55
N TYR A 309 -6.87 -16.39 21.43
CA TYR A 309 -5.68 -16.84 22.15
C TYR A 309 -5.70 -16.38 23.61
N GLU A 310 -5.29 -17.27 24.52
CA GLU A 310 -5.18 -16.98 25.96
C GLU A 310 -4.19 -15.83 26.25
N SER A 311 -3.07 -15.80 25.53
CA SER A 311 -2.07 -14.73 25.65
C SER A 311 -1.21 -14.59 24.40
N ILE A 312 -0.74 -13.38 24.14
CA ILE A 312 0.06 -13.06 22.95
C ILE A 312 1.26 -12.22 23.34
N LYS A 313 2.45 -12.69 22.94
CA LYS A 313 3.73 -12.03 23.20
C LYS A 313 4.16 -11.23 21.97
N TYR A 314 3.53 -10.09 21.74
CA TYR A 314 3.76 -9.25 20.54
C TYR A 314 5.25 -8.92 20.31
N ASN A 315 6.03 -8.75 21.37
CA ASN A 315 7.47 -8.47 21.30
C ASN A 315 8.30 -9.59 20.65
N LEU A 316 7.75 -10.79 20.51
CA LEU A 316 8.38 -11.88 19.74
C LEU A 316 8.14 -11.72 18.23
N GLY A 317 7.30 -10.77 17.84
CA GLY A 317 7.00 -10.39 16.48
C GLY A 317 7.76 -9.18 15.96
N ASP A 318 8.73 -8.64 16.71
CA ASP A 318 9.59 -7.57 16.19
C ASP A 318 10.45 -8.04 15.02
N CYS A 319 10.74 -7.15 14.06
CA CYS A 319 11.75 -7.34 13.01
C CYS A 319 13.05 -7.93 13.54
N ILE A 320 13.52 -7.45 14.70
CA ILE A 320 14.81 -7.87 15.27
C ILE A 320 14.81 -9.34 15.72
N CYS A 321 13.65 -9.97 15.81
CA CYS A 321 13.47 -11.36 16.18
C CYS A 321 13.32 -12.31 14.99
N ALA A 322 13.34 -11.81 13.74
CA ALA A 322 13.38 -12.65 12.55
C ALA A 322 14.62 -13.58 12.53
N GLU A 323 14.44 -14.82 12.07
CA GLU A 323 15.48 -15.85 12.01
C GLU A 323 16.56 -15.53 10.97
N TYR A 324 16.25 -14.70 9.98
CA TYR A 324 17.19 -14.28 8.93
C TYR A 324 17.21 -12.76 8.84
N GLU A 325 18.35 -12.21 8.42
CA GLU A 325 18.51 -10.80 8.10
C GLU A 325 19.22 -10.62 6.77
N THR A 326 18.92 -9.52 6.09
CA THR A 326 19.69 -9.13 4.91
C THR A 326 20.86 -8.23 5.30
N SER A 327 21.93 -8.22 4.51
CA SER A 327 23.01 -7.24 4.63
C SER A 327 23.64 -6.96 3.27
N LEU A 328 24.15 -5.73 3.07
CA LEU A 328 24.90 -5.37 1.88
C LEU A 328 26.40 -5.49 2.17
N ARG A 329 27.10 -6.41 1.49
CA ARG A 329 28.55 -6.62 1.62
C ARG A 329 29.20 -6.67 0.24
N SER A 330 30.19 -5.81 0.01
CA SER A 330 30.91 -5.73 -1.27
C SER A 330 29.99 -5.61 -2.49
N GLY A 331 28.92 -4.81 -2.37
CA GLY A 331 27.94 -4.59 -3.45
C GLY A 331 26.96 -5.74 -3.70
N ARG A 332 26.95 -6.79 -2.87
CA ARG A 332 25.99 -7.91 -2.94
C ARG A 332 25.14 -8.00 -1.69
N ILE A 333 23.89 -8.41 -1.87
CA ILE A 333 22.97 -8.65 -0.77
C ILE A 333 23.13 -10.08 -0.31
N TRP A 334 23.31 -10.26 0.99
CA TRP A 334 23.43 -11.56 1.64
C TRP A 334 22.23 -11.77 2.55
N ILE A 335 21.66 -12.97 2.51
CA ILE A 335 20.66 -13.43 3.47
C ILE A 335 21.40 -14.34 4.45
N THR A 336 21.42 -13.97 5.73
CA THR A 336 22.18 -14.71 6.74
C THR A 336 21.29 -15.10 7.92
N PRO A 337 21.43 -16.31 8.47
CA PRO A 337 20.80 -16.67 9.73
C PRO A 337 21.23 -15.71 10.84
N ARG A 338 20.27 -15.22 11.61
CA ARG A 338 20.50 -14.32 12.74
C ARG A 338 20.64 -15.12 14.03
N ARG A 339 21.67 -14.80 14.83
CA ARG A 339 21.76 -15.30 16.21
C ARG A 339 20.72 -14.58 17.08
N LEU A 340 19.60 -15.24 17.33
CA LEU A 340 18.49 -14.66 18.10
C LEU A 340 18.89 -14.32 19.54
N ARG A 341 18.51 -13.12 19.97
CA ARG A 341 18.66 -12.66 21.36
C ARG A 341 17.77 -13.48 22.29
N LYS A 342 18.12 -13.56 23.58
CA LYS A 342 17.37 -14.35 24.58
C LYS A 342 15.87 -14.01 24.60
N PHE A 343 15.52 -12.73 24.48
CA PHE A 343 14.12 -12.28 24.51
C PHE A 343 13.35 -12.61 23.22
N CYS A 344 14.01 -13.01 22.12
CA CYS A 344 13.38 -13.41 20.86
C CYS A 344 13.09 -14.92 20.78
N ARG A 345 13.57 -15.71 21.76
CA ARG A 345 13.39 -17.16 21.75
C ARG A 345 11.91 -17.50 21.98
N LEU A 346 11.33 -18.24 21.03
CA LEU A 346 10.05 -18.90 21.23
C LEU A 346 10.25 -19.92 22.37
N ARG A 347 9.41 -19.84 23.41
CA ARG A 347 9.41 -20.81 24.51
C ARG A 347 8.42 -21.91 24.22
#